data_AF-A0A0N4UPD2-F1
#
_entry.id   AF-A0A0N4UPD2-F1
#
_cell.length_a   1.000
_cell.length_b   1.000
_cell.length_c   1.000
_cell.angle_alpha   90.00
_cell.angle_beta   90.00
_cell.angle_gamma   90.00
#
_symmetry.space_group_name_H-M   'P 1'
#
loop_
_entity.id
_entity.type
_entity.pdbx_description
1 polymer ?
#
loop_
_entity_poly.entity_id
_entity_poly.type
_entity_poly.pdbx_seq_one_letter_code
_entity_poly.pdbx_strand_id
1 'polypeptide(L)'
;MLQSKISIGIPIPNRLFTMDEVQKLLKEITGADIHGKIFSYRIINLPERSHYALMTQEMYEQSLERMKLKGLHYLQFFPIKEPRTEEPDIIAVDPEINGFDESKFIFVDTTFDVTDVDRTIVVRETDGTLRTANPEEHDRMNRIFFEKPSRPVNEPPLFKDPWLQVFSKFILLWILIYQLDKHLCRTIFDRVVQSKKFSILHSTRHYGPFVFYLLINNNIAPLLNYYGSRAKLELYFL
;
A
#
# COMPACT_ATOMS: atom_id res chain seq x y z
N MET A 1 1.38 23.63 -7.91
CA MET A 1 0.93 24.51 -6.80
C MET A 1 0.36 23.69 -5.63
N LEU A 2 1.17 22.81 -5.02
CA LEU A 2 0.78 22.06 -3.83
C LEU A 2 1.94 22.14 -2.82
N GLN A 3 1.73 23.03 -1.84
CA GLN A 3 2.25 22.96 -0.47
C GLN A 3 3.77 23.11 -0.26
N SER A 4 4.33 24.25 -0.64
CA SER A 4 5.58 24.81 -0.10
C SER A 4 5.40 25.48 1.28
N LYS A 5 4.56 24.93 2.17
CA LYS A 5 4.40 25.42 3.55
C LYS A 5 4.48 24.27 4.56
N ILE A 6 5.68 23.75 4.77
CA ILE A 6 6.04 22.98 5.96
C ILE A 6 7.10 23.81 6.69
N SER A 7 6.67 24.87 7.39
CA SER A 7 7.52 25.81 8.12
C SER A 7 7.09 25.99 9.59
N ILE A 8 6.47 24.96 10.17
CA ILE A 8 6.17 24.84 11.60
C ILE A 8 6.48 23.38 11.94
N GLY A 9 7.23 23.11 13.02
CA GLY A 9 7.89 21.84 13.37
C GLY A 9 7.00 20.62 13.59
N ILE A 10 6.14 20.29 12.63
CA ILE A 10 5.32 19.09 12.57
C ILE A 10 6.25 17.95 12.10
N PRO A 11 6.36 16.83 12.84
CA PRO A 11 7.19 15.72 12.42
C PRO A 11 6.69 15.18 11.08
N ILE A 12 7.64 14.80 10.23
CA ILE A 12 7.38 14.22 8.90
C ILE A 12 6.30 13.14 9.03
N PRO A 13 5.23 13.12 8.19
CA PRO A 13 4.07 12.24 8.34
C PRO A 13 4.41 10.77 8.62
N ASN A 14 5.50 10.26 8.03
CA ASN A 14 5.95 8.90 8.24
C ASN A 14 6.37 8.63 9.70
N ARG A 15 7.09 9.57 10.33
CA ARG A 15 7.54 9.43 11.73
C ARG A 15 6.36 9.37 12.69
N LEU A 16 5.36 10.22 12.47
CA LEU A 16 4.12 10.21 13.25
C LEU A 16 3.37 8.88 13.10
N PHE A 17 3.29 8.35 11.88
CA PHE A 17 2.65 7.06 11.64
C PHE A 17 3.35 5.92 12.37
N THR A 18 4.69 5.96 12.47
CA THR A 18 5.46 4.90 13.15
C THR A 18 5.47 4.97 14.67
N MET A 19 4.98 6.05 15.29
CA MET A 19 4.93 6.16 16.74
C MET A 19 4.03 5.08 17.37
N ASP A 20 4.50 4.45 18.44
CA ASP A 20 3.80 3.34 19.10
C ASP A 20 2.40 3.75 19.61
N GLU A 21 2.26 4.97 20.13
CA GLU A 21 0.98 5.51 20.60
C GLU A 21 -0.04 5.61 19.46
N VAL A 22 0.38 6.17 18.32
CA VAL A 22 -0.44 6.29 17.11
C VAL A 22 -0.80 4.90 16.59
N GLN A 23 0.16 3.97 16.55
CA GLN A 23 -0.09 2.60 16.11
C GLN A 23 -1.07 1.85 17.03
N LYS A 24 -1.00 2.05 18.35
CA LYS A 24 -1.97 1.48 19.30
C LYS A 24 -3.38 1.99 19.04
N LEU A 25 -3.55 3.31 18.96
CA LEU A 25 -4.86 3.94 18.67
C LEU A 25 -5.43 3.48 17.32
N LEU A 26 -4.60 3.46 16.27
CA LEU A 26 -5.04 3.01 14.95
C LEU A 26 -5.45 1.53 14.96
N LYS A 27 -4.77 0.66 15.72
CA LYS A 27 -5.15 -0.75 15.88
C LYS A 27 -6.48 -0.90 16.62
N GLU A 28 -6.71 -0.13 17.67
CA GLU A 28 -7.97 -0.12 18.41
C GLU A 28 -9.13 0.29 17.51
N ILE A 29 -9.01 1.44 16.82
CA ILE A 29 -10.03 1.97 15.92
C ILE A 29 -10.30 1.01 14.74
N THR A 30 -9.29 0.28 14.26
CA THR A 30 -9.45 -0.71 13.17
C THR A 30 -10.33 -1.88 13.57
N GLY A 31 -10.19 -2.34 14.82
CA GLY A 31 -10.82 -3.56 15.32
C GLY A 31 -10.40 -4.82 14.55
N ALA A 32 -10.72 -5.98 15.11
CA ALA A 32 -10.41 -7.27 14.49
C ALA A 32 -11.67 -8.14 14.38
N ASP A 33 -12.37 -8.03 13.26
CA ASP A 33 -13.43 -8.99 12.89
C ASP A 33 -12.80 -10.26 12.28
N ILE A 34 -12.47 -11.20 13.17
CA ILE A 34 -11.78 -12.46 12.83
C ILE A 34 -12.65 -13.32 11.91
N HIS A 35 -13.92 -13.52 12.26
CA HIS A 35 -14.81 -14.47 11.60
C HIS A 35 -15.43 -13.91 10.31
N GLY A 36 -15.87 -12.65 10.31
CA GLY A 36 -16.61 -12.08 9.19
C GLY A 36 -15.71 -11.50 8.09
N LYS A 37 -14.54 -10.98 8.44
CA LYS A 37 -13.68 -10.21 7.53
C LYS A 37 -12.33 -10.86 7.27
N ILE A 38 -11.54 -11.12 8.33
CA ILE A 38 -10.14 -11.53 8.20
C ILE A 38 -10.05 -12.92 7.57
N PHE A 39 -10.73 -13.91 8.17
CA PHE A 39 -10.80 -15.29 7.69
C PHE A 39 -12.08 -15.56 6.89
N SER A 40 -12.54 -14.57 6.12
CA SER A 40 -13.66 -14.74 5.20
C SER A 40 -13.35 -15.84 4.17
N TYR A 41 -14.40 -16.57 3.76
CA TYR A 41 -14.29 -17.57 2.70
C TYR A 41 -13.73 -16.95 1.41
N ARG A 42 -12.79 -17.63 0.78
CA ARG A 42 -12.17 -17.21 -0.49
C ARG A 42 -12.23 -18.36 -1.48
N ILE A 43 -12.49 -18.01 -2.73
CA ILE A 43 -12.36 -18.95 -3.85
C ILE A 43 -10.87 -19.06 -4.15
N ILE A 44 -10.31 -20.25 -3.99
CA ILE A 44 -8.92 -20.58 -4.28
C ILE A 44 -8.93 -21.58 -5.43
N ASN A 45 -7.95 -21.49 -6.35
CA ASN A 45 -7.89 -22.35 -7.54
C ASN A 45 -7.80 -23.85 -7.20
N LEU A 46 -7.22 -24.18 -6.04
CA LEU A 46 -7.10 -25.55 -5.55
C LEU A 46 -7.77 -25.65 -4.17
N PRO A 47 -9.03 -26.11 -4.10
CA PRO A 47 -9.70 -26.30 -2.82
C PRO A 47 -9.05 -27.46 -2.06
N GLU A 48 -8.51 -27.17 -0.88
CA GLU A 48 -8.06 -28.20 0.04
C GLU A 48 -9.25 -28.81 0.80
N ARG A 49 -9.18 -30.11 1.10
CA ARG A 49 -10.22 -30.79 1.88
C ARG A 49 -10.22 -30.25 3.30
N SER A 50 -11.40 -29.98 3.86
CA SER A 50 -11.52 -29.56 5.25
C SER A 50 -11.03 -30.66 6.20
N HIS A 51 -10.15 -30.28 7.13
CA HIS A 51 -9.67 -31.15 8.20
C HIS A 51 -10.56 -30.99 9.43
N TYR A 52 -11.06 -32.11 9.94
CA TYR A 52 -11.84 -32.17 11.17
C TYR A 52 -10.99 -32.80 12.27
N ALA A 53 -11.07 -32.26 13.49
CA ALA A 53 -10.37 -32.78 14.65
C ALA A 53 -11.29 -32.70 15.87
N LEU A 54 -11.24 -33.72 16.73
CA LEU A 54 -11.87 -33.69 18.04
C LEU A 54 -10.95 -32.92 18.99
N MET A 55 -11.50 -31.94 19.71
CA MET A 55 -10.74 -31.06 20.59
C MET A 55 -11.40 -31.02 21.97
N THR A 56 -10.58 -30.95 23.03
CA THR A 56 -11.06 -30.53 24.35
C THR A 56 -11.39 -29.04 24.32
N GLN A 57 -12.13 -28.57 25.33
CA GLN A 57 -12.43 -27.14 25.50
C GLN A 57 -11.15 -26.29 25.50
N GLU A 58 -10.12 -26.74 26.23
CA GLU A 58 -8.82 -26.07 26.29
C GLU A 58 -8.15 -25.98 24.91
N MET A 59 -8.15 -27.09 24.15
CA MET A 59 -7.58 -27.10 22.79
C MET A 59 -8.33 -26.18 21.83
N TYR A 60 -9.65 -26.07 21.98
CA TYR A 60 -10.48 -25.16 21.19
C TYR A 60 -10.14 -23.69 21.50
N GLU A 61 -10.03 -23.34 22.78
CA GLU A 61 -9.66 -21.99 23.22
C GLU A 61 -8.25 -21.59 22.73
N GLN A 62 -7.27 -22.49 22.87
CA GLN A 62 -5.93 -22.30 22.33
C GLN A 62 -5.95 -22.11 20.80
N SER A 63 -6.84 -22.81 20.10
CA SER A 63 -6.99 -22.68 18.63
C SER A 63 -7.58 -21.31 18.25
N LEU A 64 -8.56 -20.82 19.02
CA LEU A 64 -9.11 -19.47 18.84
C LEU A 64 -8.07 -18.39 19.12
N GLU A 65 -7.24 -18.56 20.15
CA GLU A 65 -6.16 -17.62 20.46
C GLU A 65 -5.12 -17.59 19.33
N ARG A 66 -4.68 -18.75 18.82
CA ARG A 66 -3.79 -18.82 17.65
C ARG A 66 -4.41 -18.16 16.41
N MET A 67 -5.71 -18.35 16.20
CA MET A 67 -6.43 -17.69 15.10
C MET A 67 -6.43 -16.17 15.27
N LYS A 68 -6.65 -15.67 16.49
CA LYS A 68 -6.59 -14.25 16.82
C LYS A 68 -5.20 -13.67 16.56
N LEU A 69 -4.13 -14.33 17.03
CA LEU A 69 -2.74 -13.89 16.79
C LEU A 69 -2.39 -13.85 15.30
N LYS A 70 -2.76 -14.89 14.53
CA LYS A 70 -2.60 -14.90 13.08
C LYS A 70 -3.40 -13.79 12.40
N GLY A 71 -4.62 -13.54 12.85
CA GLY A 71 -5.46 -12.46 12.34
C GLY A 71 -4.84 -11.08 12.57
N LEU A 72 -4.30 -10.83 13.77
CA LEU A 72 -3.59 -9.60 14.10
C LEU A 72 -2.33 -9.42 13.24
N HIS A 73 -1.61 -10.50 12.93
CA HIS A 73 -0.48 -10.45 12.01
C HIS A 73 -0.91 -10.01 10.59
N TYR A 74 -2.04 -10.52 10.08
CA TYR A 74 -2.57 -10.08 8.78
C TYR A 74 -3.08 -8.62 8.77
N LEU A 75 -3.41 -8.05 9.94
CA LEU A 75 -3.84 -6.66 10.09
C LEU A 75 -2.69 -5.66 10.24
N GLN A 76 -1.44 -6.10 10.15
CA GLN A 76 -0.29 -5.18 10.14
C GLN A 76 -0.45 -4.15 9.01
N PHE A 77 -0.40 -2.87 9.37
CA PHE A 77 -0.55 -1.79 8.41
C PHE A 77 0.60 -1.76 7.41
N PHE A 78 0.32 -1.30 6.20
CA PHE A 78 1.39 -1.00 5.26
C PHE A 78 2.12 0.28 5.72
N PRO A 79 3.45 0.36 5.57
CA PRO A 79 4.18 1.57 5.90
C PRO A 79 3.78 2.69 4.92
N ILE A 80 3.49 3.88 5.46
CA ILE A 80 3.38 5.07 4.65
C ILE A 80 4.80 5.54 4.34
N LYS A 81 5.13 5.64 3.05
CA LYS A 81 6.44 6.10 2.56
C LYS A 81 6.35 7.56 2.13
N GLU A 82 7.49 8.26 2.11
CA GLU A 82 7.67 9.61 1.56
C GLU A 82 7.80 9.56 0.03
N PRO A 83 7.39 10.63 -0.69
CA PRO A 83 7.40 10.60 -2.16
C PRO A 83 8.85 10.48 -2.61
N ARG A 84 9.11 9.57 -3.56
CA ARG A 84 10.43 9.47 -4.17
C ARG A 84 10.64 10.70 -5.05
N THR A 85 11.88 11.17 -5.12
CA THR A 85 12.25 12.22 -6.09
C THR A 85 12.09 11.64 -7.49
N GLU A 86 11.38 12.37 -8.36
CA GLU A 86 11.14 11.96 -9.76
C GLU A 86 12.26 12.41 -10.70
N GLU A 87 13.12 13.33 -10.24
CA GLU A 87 14.24 13.85 -11.00
C GLU A 87 15.39 12.83 -11.00
N PRO A 88 15.81 12.33 -12.17
CA PRO A 88 16.96 11.44 -12.28
C PRO A 88 18.27 12.22 -12.15
N ASP A 89 19.25 11.59 -11.53
CA ASP A 89 20.61 12.12 -11.42
C ASP A 89 21.39 11.81 -12.71
N ILE A 90 22.05 12.83 -13.27
CA ILE A 90 22.90 12.67 -14.45
C ILE A 90 24.29 12.21 -13.98
N ILE A 91 24.72 11.06 -14.50
CA ILE A 91 26.02 10.43 -14.18
C ILE A 91 27.09 10.90 -15.16
N ALA A 92 26.78 10.91 -16.46
CA ALA A 92 27.71 11.29 -17.52
C ALA A 92 26.96 11.86 -18.73
N VAL A 93 27.66 12.65 -19.54
CA VAL A 93 27.14 13.22 -20.79
C VAL A 93 28.18 12.98 -21.87
N ASP A 94 27.90 12.06 -22.80
CA ASP A 94 28.82 11.63 -23.85
C ASP A 94 28.28 12.05 -25.24
N PRO A 95 28.56 13.29 -25.69
CA PRO A 95 27.96 13.83 -26.93
C PRO A 95 28.41 13.10 -28.19
N GLU A 96 29.51 12.34 -28.14
CA GLU A 96 30.04 11.55 -29.25
C GLU A 96 29.12 10.38 -29.66
N ILE A 97 28.27 9.93 -28.74
CA ILE A 97 27.33 8.81 -28.94
C ILE A 97 25.93 9.32 -29.32
N ASN A 98 25.77 10.64 -29.44
CA ASN A 98 24.50 11.24 -29.82
C ASN A 98 24.04 10.74 -31.19
N GLY A 99 22.83 10.18 -31.25
CA GLY A 99 22.27 9.60 -32.47
C GLY A 99 22.84 8.22 -32.83
N PHE A 100 23.47 7.51 -31.88
CA PHE A 100 23.91 6.13 -32.10
C PHE A 100 22.74 5.16 -32.31
N ASP A 101 21.63 5.37 -31.60
CA ASP A 101 20.39 4.60 -31.74
C ASP A 101 19.16 5.50 -31.57
N GLU A 102 18.01 5.05 -32.09
CA GLU A 102 16.71 5.71 -31.93
C GLU A 102 16.07 5.41 -30.56
N SER A 103 16.53 4.35 -29.89
CA SER A 103 16.01 3.87 -28.62
C SER A 103 16.96 4.10 -27.45
N LYS A 104 16.41 4.27 -26.25
CA LYS A 104 17.21 4.34 -25.02
C LYS A 104 17.62 2.95 -24.54
N PHE A 105 18.83 2.84 -24.01
CA PHE A 105 19.30 1.60 -23.37
C PHE A 105 19.12 1.67 -21.87
N ILE A 106 18.62 0.59 -21.27
CA ILE A 106 18.48 0.48 -19.81
C ILE A 106 19.39 -0.65 -19.32
N PHE A 107 20.30 -0.32 -18.42
CA PHE A 107 21.22 -1.27 -17.81
C PHE A 107 20.78 -1.56 -16.38
N VAL A 108 20.67 -2.84 -16.03
CA VAL A 108 20.19 -3.31 -14.72
C VAL A 108 21.24 -4.20 -14.10
N ASP A 109 21.65 -3.88 -12.87
CA ASP A 109 22.47 -4.78 -12.06
C ASP A 109 21.63 -5.98 -11.61
N THR A 110 22.00 -7.20 -12.01
CA THR A 110 21.28 -8.44 -11.68
C THR A 110 21.86 -9.20 -10.49
N THR A 111 22.69 -8.55 -9.65
CA THR A 111 23.24 -9.19 -8.45
C THR A 111 22.12 -9.62 -7.49
N PHE A 112 22.22 -10.85 -6.96
CA PHE A 112 21.17 -11.48 -6.15
C PHE A 112 21.08 -10.91 -4.73
N ASP A 113 22.22 -10.53 -4.13
CA ASP A 113 22.30 -10.07 -2.74
C ASP A 113 21.85 -8.61 -2.55
N VAL A 114 21.45 -7.93 -3.63
CA VAL A 114 21.03 -6.53 -3.61
C VAL A 114 19.51 -6.43 -3.52
N THR A 115 19.02 -5.59 -2.61
CA THR A 115 17.57 -5.38 -2.44
C THR A 115 16.96 -4.66 -3.63
N ASP A 116 15.66 -4.80 -3.84
CA ASP A 116 14.94 -4.05 -4.89
C ASP A 116 15.10 -2.54 -4.76
N VAL A 117 15.41 -2.01 -3.56
CA VAL A 117 15.57 -0.56 -3.32
C VAL A 117 16.97 -0.10 -3.70
N ASP A 118 17.97 -0.92 -3.39
CA ASP A 118 19.39 -0.56 -3.55
C ASP A 118 19.94 -0.93 -4.94
N ARG A 119 19.14 -1.62 -5.78
CA ARG A 119 19.56 -2.05 -7.11
C ARG A 119 19.88 -0.86 -8.01
N THR A 120 21.07 -0.89 -8.59
CA THR A 120 21.52 0.13 -9.55
C THR A 120 20.87 -0.10 -10.91
N ILE A 121 20.16 0.92 -11.40
CA ILE A 121 19.55 0.92 -12.73
C ILE A 121 19.85 2.27 -13.38
N VAL A 122 20.48 2.21 -14.55
CA VAL A 122 20.89 3.40 -15.30
C VAL A 122 20.32 3.36 -16.71
N VAL A 123 20.03 4.55 -17.24
CA VAL A 123 19.40 4.75 -18.55
C VAL A 123 20.34 5.61 -19.38
N ARG A 124 20.71 5.11 -20.55
CA ARG A 124 21.42 5.86 -21.58
C ARG A 124 20.39 6.38 -22.59
N GLU A 125 20.21 7.68 -22.60
CA GLU A 125 19.34 8.37 -23.54
C GLU A 125 20.00 8.50 -24.93
N THR A 126 19.20 8.81 -25.93
CA THR A 126 19.62 8.90 -27.34
C THR A 126 20.55 10.09 -27.63
N ASP A 127 20.55 11.10 -26.75
CA ASP A 127 21.44 12.26 -26.78
C ASP A 127 22.85 11.97 -26.22
N GLY A 128 23.08 10.75 -25.73
CA GLY A 128 24.33 10.35 -25.10
C GLY A 128 24.37 10.60 -23.59
N THR A 129 23.31 11.11 -22.96
CA THR A 129 23.26 11.30 -21.51
C THR A 129 23.05 9.97 -20.77
N LEU A 130 23.88 9.71 -19.75
CA LEU A 130 23.72 8.61 -18.81
C LEU A 130 23.11 9.15 -17.52
N ARG A 131 21.91 8.68 -17.18
CA ARG A 131 21.20 9.07 -15.96
C ARG A 131 20.77 7.88 -15.13
N THR A 132 20.44 8.11 -13.87
CA THR A 132 19.73 7.11 -13.06
C THR A 132 18.31 6.91 -13.56
N ALA A 133 17.75 5.72 -13.31
CA ALA A 133 16.37 5.42 -13.68
C ALA A 133 15.37 6.19 -12.80
N ASN A 134 14.28 6.67 -13.40
CA ASN A 134 13.17 7.24 -12.64
C ASN A 134 12.51 6.15 -11.78
N PRO A 135 11.80 6.49 -10.68
CA PRO A 135 11.17 5.50 -9.82
C PRO A 135 10.26 4.48 -10.54
N GLU A 136 9.54 4.92 -11.57
CA GLU A 136 8.68 4.06 -12.40
C GLU A 136 9.52 3.09 -13.25
N GLU A 137 10.57 3.58 -13.91
CA GLU A 137 11.48 2.75 -14.72
C GLU A 137 12.19 1.73 -13.84
N HIS A 138 12.63 2.14 -12.66
CA HIS A 138 13.29 1.30 -11.66
C HIS A 138 12.39 0.17 -11.20
N ASP A 139 11.16 0.50 -10.77
CA ASP A 139 10.15 -0.48 -10.36
C ASP A 139 9.74 -1.41 -11.50
N ARG A 140 9.67 -0.92 -12.75
CA ARG A 140 9.34 -1.72 -13.94
C ARG A 140 10.45 -2.71 -14.27
N MET A 141 11.70 -2.25 -14.29
CA MET A 141 12.87 -3.10 -14.56
C MET A 141 13.04 -4.18 -13.49
N ASN A 142 12.89 -3.83 -12.22
CA ASN A 142 12.89 -4.81 -11.13
C ASN A 142 11.87 -5.94 -11.37
N ARG A 143 10.65 -5.63 -11.83
CA ARG A 143 9.63 -6.66 -12.12
C ARG A 143 9.95 -7.54 -13.33
N ILE A 144 10.68 -7.01 -14.32
CA ILE A 144 11.08 -7.77 -15.52
C ILE A 144 12.17 -8.78 -15.17
N PHE A 145 13.20 -8.37 -14.43
CA PHE A 145 14.32 -9.24 -14.09
C PHE A 145 14.03 -10.14 -12.88
N PHE A 146 13.21 -9.67 -11.92
CA PHE A 146 12.84 -10.40 -10.72
C PHE A 146 11.31 -10.53 -10.65
N GLU A 147 10.82 -11.57 -11.32
CA GLU A 147 9.39 -11.80 -11.47
C GLU A 147 8.69 -11.98 -10.11
N LYS A 148 7.61 -11.22 -9.92
CA LYS A 148 6.72 -11.36 -8.76
C LYS A 148 5.35 -11.75 -9.27
N PRO A 149 4.86 -12.98 -9.00
CA PRO A 149 3.62 -13.48 -9.60
C PRO A 149 2.38 -12.62 -9.24
N SER A 150 2.44 -11.90 -8.13
CA SER A 150 1.38 -10.98 -7.72
C SER A 150 1.48 -9.59 -8.37
N ARG A 151 2.64 -9.18 -8.90
CA ARG A 151 2.91 -7.82 -9.39
C ARG A 151 3.43 -7.86 -10.83
N PRO A 152 2.55 -8.00 -11.84
CA PRO A 152 2.96 -7.95 -13.25
C PRO A 152 3.57 -6.59 -13.62
N VAL A 153 4.38 -6.61 -14.67
CA VAL A 153 5.10 -5.45 -15.21
C VAL A 153 4.12 -4.35 -15.63
N ASN A 154 3.11 -4.72 -16.41
CA ASN A 154 2.07 -3.81 -16.86
C ASN A 154 0.98 -3.68 -15.80
N GLU A 155 0.55 -2.44 -15.57
CA GLU A 155 -0.55 -2.16 -14.66
C GLU A 155 -1.86 -2.73 -15.23
N PRO A 156 -2.66 -3.43 -14.41
CA PRO A 156 -3.98 -3.89 -14.77
C PRO A 156 -4.87 -2.70 -15.19
N PRO A 157 -5.72 -2.89 -16.21
CA PRO A 157 -6.73 -1.90 -16.60
C PRO A 157 -7.66 -1.46 -15.44
N LEU A 158 -7.75 -2.27 -14.39
CA LEU A 158 -8.56 -2.03 -13.19
C LEU A 158 -8.26 -0.68 -12.51
N PHE A 159 -7.04 -0.16 -12.65
CA PHE A 159 -6.62 1.10 -12.02
C PHE A 159 -6.92 2.35 -12.85
N LYS A 160 -7.48 2.18 -14.05
CA LYS A 160 -7.88 3.27 -14.94
C LYS A 160 -9.40 3.41 -14.94
N ASP A 161 -9.90 4.63 -15.19
CA ASP A 161 -11.33 4.81 -15.44
C ASP A 161 -11.72 4.12 -16.76
N PRO A 162 -12.93 3.55 -16.88
CA PRO A 162 -14.04 3.61 -15.93
C PRO A 162 -13.97 2.56 -14.81
N TRP A 163 -13.07 1.58 -14.87
CA TRP A 163 -13.04 0.44 -13.95
C TRP A 163 -12.76 0.82 -12.51
N LEU A 164 -11.97 1.88 -12.30
CA LEU A 164 -11.70 2.43 -10.98
C LEU A 164 -13.00 2.88 -10.25
N GLN A 165 -14.08 3.18 -10.98
CA GLN A 165 -15.37 3.58 -10.40
C GLN A 165 -16.04 2.43 -9.64
N VAL A 166 -15.76 1.18 -10.03
CA VAL A 166 -16.29 -0.02 -9.38
C VAL A 166 -15.48 -0.29 -8.12
N PHE A 167 -15.70 0.52 -7.09
CA PHE A 167 -15.03 0.34 -5.80
C PHE A 167 -15.37 -1.03 -5.22
N SER A 168 -14.39 -1.92 -5.22
CA SER A 168 -14.49 -3.24 -4.62
C SER A 168 -13.36 -3.45 -3.62
N LYS A 169 -13.61 -4.31 -2.63
CA LYS A 169 -12.58 -4.80 -1.68
C LYS A 169 -11.34 -5.31 -2.43
N PHE A 170 -11.51 -5.82 -3.65
CA PHE A 170 -10.43 -6.32 -4.49
C PHE A 170 -9.44 -5.22 -4.89
N ILE A 171 -9.91 -4.02 -5.27
CA ILE A 171 -9.01 -2.93 -5.68
C ILE A 171 -8.03 -2.60 -4.55
N LEU A 172 -8.48 -2.56 -3.30
CA LEU A 172 -7.62 -2.30 -2.14
C LEU A 172 -6.53 -3.37 -1.96
N LEU A 173 -6.88 -4.64 -2.17
CA LEU A 173 -5.92 -5.73 -2.14
C LEU A 173 -4.84 -5.54 -3.21
N TRP A 174 -5.25 -5.11 -4.40
CA TRP A 174 -4.34 -4.84 -5.51
C TRP A 174 -3.43 -3.63 -5.25
N ILE A 175 -3.93 -2.52 -4.68
CA ILE A 175 -3.11 -1.34 -4.32
C ILE A 175 -1.87 -1.75 -3.51
N LEU A 176 -2.08 -2.64 -2.52
CA LEU A 176 -0.99 -3.12 -1.69
C LEU A 176 0.05 -3.86 -2.51
N ILE A 177 -0.41 -4.81 -3.32
CA ILE A 177 0.43 -5.73 -4.06
C ILE A 177 1.40 -4.97 -4.97
N TYR A 178 0.90 -3.93 -5.61
CA TYR A 178 1.73 -3.13 -6.48
C TYR A 178 2.50 -2.01 -5.77
N GLN A 179 2.36 -1.85 -4.45
CA GLN A 179 2.86 -0.66 -3.73
C GLN A 179 2.51 0.62 -4.52
N LEU A 180 1.30 0.65 -5.09
CA LEU A 180 0.95 1.60 -6.14
C LEU A 180 1.06 3.03 -5.67
N ASP A 181 1.24 3.89 -6.67
CA ASP A 181 1.33 5.32 -6.53
C ASP A 181 0.37 5.88 -5.49
N LYS A 182 0.92 6.82 -4.72
CA LYS A 182 0.19 7.54 -3.70
C LYS A 182 -1.02 8.23 -4.27
N HIS A 183 -0.94 8.65 -5.54
CA HIS A 183 -2.05 9.22 -6.28
C HIS A 183 -3.24 8.26 -6.29
N LEU A 184 -3.03 7.00 -6.65
CA LEU A 184 -4.09 5.99 -6.67
C LEU A 184 -4.65 5.73 -5.26
N CYS A 185 -3.78 5.60 -4.26
CA CYS A 185 -4.20 5.42 -2.86
C CYS A 185 -5.10 6.58 -2.39
N ARG A 186 -4.69 7.82 -2.67
CA ARG A 186 -5.43 9.04 -2.35
C ARG A 186 -6.78 9.07 -3.06
N THR A 187 -6.80 8.85 -4.37
CA THR A 187 -8.04 8.79 -5.16
C THR A 187 -9.02 7.77 -4.60
N ILE A 188 -8.53 6.61 -4.16
CA ILE A 188 -9.37 5.57 -3.60
C ILE A 188 -9.90 5.96 -2.21
N PHE A 189 -9.06 6.54 -1.35
CA PHE A 189 -9.50 7.05 -0.06
C PHE A 189 -10.54 8.17 -0.20
N ASP A 190 -10.34 9.10 -1.14
CA ASP A 190 -11.31 10.15 -1.45
C ASP A 190 -12.64 9.56 -1.93
N ARG A 191 -12.61 8.54 -2.80
CA ARG A 191 -13.84 7.84 -3.24
C ARG A 191 -14.53 7.09 -2.09
N VAL A 192 -13.80 6.53 -1.14
CA VAL A 192 -14.39 5.91 0.06
C VAL A 192 -15.11 6.94 0.92
N VAL A 193 -14.50 8.13 1.09
CA VAL A 193 -15.13 9.25 1.81
C VAL A 193 -16.39 9.71 1.09
N GLN A 194 -16.32 9.92 -0.23
CA GLN A 194 -17.46 10.36 -1.06
C GLN A 194 -18.63 9.35 -1.01
N SER A 195 -18.33 8.06 -1.09
CA SER A 195 -19.35 6.99 -1.05
C SER A 195 -19.82 6.66 0.37
N LYS A 196 -19.19 7.20 1.42
CA LYS A 196 -19.42 6.89 2.84
C LYS A 196 -19.35 5.39 3.19
N LYS A 197 -18.61 4.59 2.40
CA LYS A 197 -18.51 3.13 2.56
C LYS A 197 -17.35 2.71 3.48
N PHE A 198 -17.25 3.33 4.66
CA PHE A 198 -16.16 3.06 5.61
C PHE A 198 -16.14 1.61 6.12
N SER A 199 -17.30 0.94 6.16
CA SER A 199 -17.43 -0.47 6.55
C SER A 199 -16.59 -1.43 5.69
N ILE A 200 -16.26 -1.05 4.45
CA ILE A 200 -15.45 -1.89 3.56
C ILE A 200 -14.02 -2.00 4.08
N LEU A 201 -13.46 -0.88 4.54
CA LEU A 201 -12.10 -0.80 5.07
C LEU A 201 -11.99 -1.27 6.52
N HIS A 202 -13.07 -1.24 7.29
CA HIS A 202 -13.07 -1.71 8.68
C HIS A 202 -12.56 -3.15 8.79
N SER A 203 -11.72 -3.42 9.81
CA SER A 203 -11.01 -4.69 10.01
C SER A 203 -10.19 -5.14 8.79
N THR A 204 -9.53 -4.18 8.14
CA THR A 204 -8.52 -4.44 7.12
C THR A 204 -7.24 -3.66 7.42
N ARG A 205 -6.10 -4.14 6.92
CA ARG A 205 -4.79 -3.47 7.00
C ARG A 205 -4.72 -2.06 6.38
N HIS A 206 -5.75 -1.65 5.64
CA HIS A 206 -5.80 -0.34 5.00
C HIS A 206 -6.47 0.71 5.88
N TYR A 207 -7.16 0.28 6.94
CA TYR A 207 -7.95 1.19 7.77
C TYR A 207 -7.08 2.19 8.53
N GLY A 208 -6.01 1.74 9.17
CA GLY A 208 -5.07 2.61 9.88
C GLY A 208 -4.52 3.73 8.98
N PRO A 209 -3.90 3.40 7.82
CA PRO A 209 -3.43 4.39 6.86
C PRO A 209 -4.52 5.31 6.32
N PHE A 210 -5.75 4.81 6.14
CA PHE A 210 -6.89 5.61 5.72
C PHE A 210 -7.28 6.65 6.78
N VAL A 211 -7.43 6.26 8.05
CA VAL A 211 -7.73 7.18 9.15
C VAL A 211 -6.61 8.22 9.30
N PHE A 212 -5.37 7.78 9.21
CA PHE A 212 -4.20 8.65 9.25
C PHE A 212 -4.17 9.67 8.10
N TYR A 213 -4.53 9.23 6.89
CA TYR A 213 -4.69 10.12 5.73
C TYR A 213 -5.78 11.18 5.95
N LEU A 214 -6.93 10.81 6.54
CA LEU A 214 -7.98 11.77 6.86
C LEU A 214 -7.55 12.79 7.91
N LEU A 215 -6.77 12.36 8.91
CA LEU A 215 -6.22 13.23 9.95
C LEU A 215 -5.28 14.29 9.36
N ILE A 216 -4.32 13.87 8.52
CA ILE A 216 -3.36 14.80 7.90
C ILE A 216 -4.05 15.84 7.01
N ASN A 217 -5.12 15.44 6.32
CA ASN A 217 -5.87 16.35 5.44
C ASN A 217 -7.00 17.11 6.15
N ASN A 218 -7.12 17.01 7.47
CA ASN A 218 -8.20 17.62 8.26
C ASN A 218 -9.61 17.25 7.77
N ASN A 219 -9.79 16.05 7.20
CA ASN A 219 -11.06 15.56 6.64
C ASN A 219 -11.64 14.39 7.44
N ILE A 220 -11.59 14.47 8.77
CA ILE A 220 -12.07 13.40 9.65
C ILE A 220 -13.59 13.47 9.92
N ALA A 221 -14.23 14.62 9.67
CA ALA A 221 -15.65 14.84 9.95
C ALA A 221 -16.59 13.77 9.35
N PRO A 222 -16.42 13.31 8.09
CA PRO A 222 -17.25 12.23 7.53
C PRO A 222 -17.14 10.91 8.31
N LEU A 223 -15.96 10.61 8.84
CA LEU A 223 -15.72 9.39 9.62
C LEU A 223 -16.35 9.49 11.01
N LEU A 224 -16.20 10.64 11.69
CA LEU A 224 -16.82 10.88 12.99
C LEU A 224 -18.34 10.81 12.91
N ASN A 225 -18.94 11.43 11.87
CA ASN A 225 -20.38 11.36 11.64
C ASN A 225 -20.88 9.92 11.45
N TYR A 226 -20.10 9.08 10.77
CA TYR A 226 -20.42 7.67 10.59
C TYR A 226 -20.39 6.89 11.92
N TYR A 227 -19.38 7.12 12.77
CA TYR A 227 -19.33 6.49 14.09
C TYR A 227 -20.41 7.03 15.04
N GLY A 228 -20.72 8.32 14.97
CA GLY A 228 -21.82 8.97 15.69
C GLY A 228 -23.17 8.36 15.37
N SER A 229 -23.44 8.09 14.09
CA SER A 229 -24.69 7.45 13.66
C SER A 229 -24.90 6.02 14.18
N ARG A 230 -23.83 5.35 14.63
CA ARG A 230 -23.86 3.94 15.06
C ARG A 230 -23.79 3.75 16.58
N ALA A 231 -23.94 4.82 17.36
CA ALA A 231 -23.80 4.81 18.82
C ALA A 231 -22.46 4.20 19.32
N LYS A 232 -21.42 4.20 18.47
CA LYS A 232 -20.09 3.67 18.80
C LYS A 232 -19.13 4.72 19.37
N LEU A 233 -19.61 5.92 19.68
CA LEU A 233 -18.77 7.00 20.19
C LEU A 233 -18.21 6.69 21.59
N GLU A 234 -18.93 5.94 22.41
CA GLU A 234 -18.50 5.60 23.78
C GLU A 234 -17.34 4.58 23.83
N LEU A 235 -17.01 3.90 22.73
CA LEU A 235 -15.99 2.83 22.72
C LEU A 235 -14.58 3.29 22.31
N TYR A 236 -14.39 4.54 21.89
CA TYR A 236 -13.12 4.98 21.29
C TYR A 236 -12.62 6.38 21.70
N PHE A 237 -13.37 7.13 22.53
CA PHE A 237 -13.05 8.52 22.88
C PHE A 237 -13.15 8.85 24.39
N LEU A 238 -13.21 7.83 25.25
CA LEU A 238 -12.97 7.91 26.70
C LEU A 238 -11.72 7.08 27.02
#